data_AF-S6CAL2-F1
#
_entry.id   AF-S6CAL2-F1
#
_cell.length_a   1.000
_cell.length_b   1.000
_cell.length_c   1.000
_cell.angle_alpha   90.00
_cell.angle_beta   90.00
_cell.angle_gamma   90.00
#
_symmetry.space_group_name_H-M   'P 1'
#
loop_
_entity.id
_entity.type
_entity.pdbx_description
1 polymer ?
#
loop_
_entity_poly.entity_id
_entity_poly.type
_entity_poly.pdbx_seq_one_letter_code
_entity_poly.pdbx_strand_id
1 'polypeptide(L)'
;MNILLKQSNGAFIERISIADDATVDDLRQLFYEKFHFYPQRQQWSVNAADGVKLVENRLSDYGITDDTSLYSKDLGVQISWRLVFFLEYLGPLLILPLLYHFPGIFYRTNDVPKNNVQVFTFVMLMFHFTKRELESLFVHRFSRSTMPIRNLFINCFHYWYVWYWT
;
A
#
# COMPACT_ATOMS: atom_id res chain seq x y z
N MET A 1 -18.89 -9.26 -25.17
CA MET A 1 -17.47 -9.48 -25.53
C MET A 1 -16.92 -10.80 -25.03
N ASN A 2 -16.34 -11.61 -25.93
CA ASN A 2 -15.58 -12.81 -25.58
C ASN A 2 -14.09 -12.47 -25.45
N ILE A 3 -13.55 -12.53 -24.24
CA ILE A 3 -12.14 -12.20 -23.96
C ILE A 3 -11.33 -13.44 -23.60
N LEU A 4 -10.06 -13.45 -24.01
CA LEU A 4 -9.12 -14.53 -23.72
C LEU A 4 -8.29 -14.15 -22.48
N LEU A 5 -8.43 -14.90 -21.39
CA LEU A 5 -7.60 -14.73 -20.21
C LEU A 5 -6.31 -15.54 -20.32
N LYS A 6 -5.18 -14.87 -20.09
CA LYS A 6 -3.85 -15.48 -20.03
C LYS A 6 -3.18 -15.10 -18.72
N GLN A 7 -2.34 -15.97 -18.18
CA GLN A 7 -1.41 -15.61 -17.13
C GLN A 7 -0.25 -14.79 -17.70
N SER A 8 0.47 -14.08 -16.84
CA SER A 8 1.66 -13.30 -17.21
C SER A 8 2.78 -14.13 -17.85
N ASN A 9 2.80 -15.46 -17.66
CA ASN A 9 3.71 -16.41 -18.31
C ASN A 9 3.25 -16.82 -19.73
N GLY A 10 2.11 -16.32 -20.20
CA GLY A 10 1.51 -16.67 -21.48
C GLY A 10 0.61 -17.91 -21.46
N ALA A 11 0.48 -18.59 -20.32
CA ALA A 11 -0.42 -19.74 -20.19
C ALA A 11 -1.88 -19.29 -20.34
N PHE A 12 -2.63 -20.00 -21.17
CA PHE A 12 -4.06 -19.76 -21.33
C PHE A 12 -4.79 -20.21 -20.07
N ILE A 13 -5.64 -19.32 -19.53
CA ILE A 13 -6.49 -19.64 -18.39
C ILE A 13 -7.85 -20.09 -18.93
N GLU A 14 -8.58 -19.16 -19.55
CA GLU A 14 -9.95 -19.42 -20.01
C GLU A 14 -10.49 -18.30 -20.91
N ARG A 15 -11.57 -18.58 -21.62
CA ARG A 15 -12.36 -17.57 -22.35
C ARG A 15 -13.58 -17.21 -21.52
N ILE A 16 -13.81 -15.91 -21.28
CA ILE A 16 -14.97 -15.43 -20.53
C ILE A 16 -15.81 -14.51 -21.41
N SER A 17 -17.13 -14.70 -21.39
CA SER A 17 -18.08 -13.78 -21.99
C SER A 17 -18.48 -12.71 -20.97
N ILE A 18 -18.11 -11.47 -21.23
CA ILE A 18 -18.44 -10.30 -20.41
C ILE A 18 -19.35 -9.36 -21.21
N ALA A 19 -20.24 -8.62 -20.55
CA ALA A 19 -21.07 -7.61 -21.18
C ALA A 19 -20.23 -6.44 -21.74
N ASP A 20 -20.68 -5.81 -22.82
CA ASP A 20 -19.91 -4.77 -23.52
C ASP A 20 -19.78 -3.46 -22.73
N ASP A 21 -20.64 -3.26 -21.72
CA ASP A 21 -20.66 -2.11 -20.81
C ASP A 21 -19.94 -2.37 -19.47
N ALA A 22 -19.38 -3.57 -19.28
CA ALA A 22 -18.80 -3.97 -18.02
C ALA A 22 -17.55 -3.15 -17.66
N THR A 23 -17.36 -2.97 -16.35
CA THR A 23 -16.22 -2.26 -15.78
C THR A 23 -15.06 -3.21 -15.47
N VAL A 24 -13.88 -2.66 -15.25
CA VAL A 24 -12.71 -3.43 -14.78
C VAL A 24 -12.98 -4.09 -13.43
N ASP A 25 -13.82 -3.49 -12.58
CA ASP A 25 -14.18 -4.07 -11.28
C ASP A 25 -15.10 -5.28 -11.42
N ASP A 26 -16.05 -5.26 -12.37
CA ASP A 26 -16.89 -6.42 -12.68
C ASP A 26 -16.03 -7.60 -13.16
N LEU A 27 -15.02 -7.34 -13.99
CA LEU A 27 -14.05 -8.35 -14.43
C LEU A 27 -13.25 -8.91 -13.25
N ARG A 28 -12.79 -8.05 -12.33
CA ARG A 28 -12.05 -8.48 -11.14
C ARG A 28 -12.92 -9.34 -10.22
N GLN A 29 -14.19 -8.99 -10.08
CA GLN A 29 -15.15 -9.72 -9.24
C GLN A 29 -15.50 -11.09 -9.85
N LEU A 30 -15.76 -11.16 -11.15
CA LEU A 30 -15.97 -12.44 -11.85
C LEU A 30 -14.76 -13.37 -11.70
N PHE A 31 -13.55 -12.83 -11.78
CA PHE A 31 -12.33 -13.61 -11.56
C PHE A 31 -12.18 -14.08 -10.11
N TYR A 32 -12.63 -13.27 -9.14
CA TYR A 32 -12.66 -13.66 -7.73
C TYR A 32 -13.66 -14.79 -7.48
N GLU A 33 -14.86 -14.72 -8.05
CA GLU A 33 -15.87 -15.79 -7.88
C GLU A 33 -15.39 -17.13 -8.43
N LYS A 34 -14.62 -17.10 -9.52
CA LYS A 34 -14.17 -18.31 -10.20
C LYS A 34 -12.88 -18.91 -9.66
N PHE A 35 -11.89 -18.07 -9.37
CA PHE A 35 -10.55 -18.51 -8.97
C PHE A 35 -10.22 -18.15 -7.51
N HIS A 36 -11.17 -17.58 -6.76
CA HIS A 36 -11.01 -17.11 -5.37
C HIS A 36 -9.83 -16.16 -5.18
N PHE A 37 -9.53 -15.38 -6.21
CA PHE A 37 -8.36 -14.52 -6.24
C PHE A 37 -8.73 -13.06 -5.95
N TYR A 38 -8.25 -12.49 -4.85
CA TYR A 38 -8.71 -11.18 -4.37
C TYR A 38 -8.50 -10.05 -5.41
N PRO A 39 -9.53 -9.20 -5.67
CA PRO A 39 -9.46 -8.10 -6.64
C PRO A 39 -8.24 -7.17 -6.46
N GLN A 40 -7.85 -6.84 -5.22
CA GLN A 40 -6.72 -5.91 -4.99
C GLN A 40 -5.36 -6.49 -5.40
N ARG A 41 -5.27 -7.82 -5.56
CA ARG A 41 -4.04 -8.50 -5.99
C ARG A 41 -3.94 -8.65 -7.50
N GLN A 42 -5.04 -8.40 -8.22
CA GLN A 42 -5.14 -8.60 -9.65
C GLN A 42 -4.64 -7.37 -10.40
N GLN A 43 -3.60 -7.56 -11.21
CA GLN A 43 -3.21 -6.59 -12.23
C GLN A 43 -3.59 -7.15 -13.60
N TRP A 44 -4.27 -6.35 -14.40
CA TRP A 44 -4.67 -6.72 -15.75
C TRP A 44 -3.99 -5.83 -16.78
N SER A 45 -3.43 -6.45 -17.82
CA SER A 45 -2.84 -5.76 -18.97
C SER A 45 -3.43 -6.26 -20.29
N VAL A 46 -3.58 -5.35 -21.24
CA VAL A 46 -4.20 -5.62 -22.54
C VAL A 46 -3.15 -6.03 -23.57
N ASN A 47 -3.43 -7.07 -24.35
CA ASN A 47 -2.65 -7.61 -25.49
C ASN A 47 -1.26 -8.18 -25.18
N ALA A 48 -0.59 -7.70 -24.13
CA ALA A 48 0.71 -8.17 -23.71
C ALA A 48 0.85 -8.09 -22.18
N ALA A 49 1.75 -8.90 -21.62
CA ALA A 49 2.03 -8.89 -20.18
C ALA A 49 2.50 -7.50 -19.67
N ASP A 50 3.18 -6.72 -20.51
CA ASP A 50 3.60 -5.33 -20.23
C ASP A 50 2.78 -4.27 -21.01
N GLY A 51 1.59 -4.64 -21.46
CA GLY A 51 0.68 -3.75 -22.16
C GLY A 51 0.01 -2.71 -21.26
N VAL A 52 -0.97 -1.98 -21.83
CA VAL A 52 -1.74 -0.96 -21.11
C VAL A 52 -2.42 -1.58 -19.90
N LYS A 53 -2.22 -0.98 -18.72
CA LYS A 53 -2.76 -1.46 -17.45
C LYS A 53 -4.19 -0.97 -17.26
N LEU A 54 -5.08 -1.89 -16.88
CA LEU A 54 -6.47 -1.58 -16.55
C LEU A 54 -6.56 -1.06 -15.11
N VAL A 55 -7.11 0.14 -14.95
CA VAL A 55 -7.21 0.81 -13.64
C VAL A 55 -8.66 0.78 -13.16
N GLU A 56 -9.50 1.69 -13.63
CA GLU A 56 -10.87 1.93 -13.11
C GLU A 56 -11.88 2.36 -14.19
N ASN A 57 -11.49 2.38 -15.47
CA ASN A 57 -12.39 2.80 -16.56
C ASN A 57 -13.18 1.62 -17.15
N ARG A 58 -14.10 1.91 -18.07
CA ARG A 58 -14.85 0.87 -18.79
C ARG A 58 -13.92 0.06 -19.66
N LEU A 59 -14.21 -1.23 -19.84
CA LEU A 59 -13.42 -2.10 -20.73
C LEU A 59 -13.41 -1.57 -22.17
N SER A 60 -14.50 -0.91 -22.60
CA SER A 60 -14.62 -0.23 -23.89
C SER A 60 -13.59 0.89 -24.10
N ASP A 61 -13.20 1.62 -23.05
CA ASP A 61 -12.28 2.76 -23.15
C ASP A 61 -10.85 2.31 -23.46
N TYR A 62 -10.54 1.05 -23.18
CA TYR A 62 -9.27 0.41 -23.47
C TYR A 62 -9.23 -0.25 -24.86
N GLY A 63 -10.28 -0.09 -25.67
CA GLY A 63 -10.37 -0.68 -27.01
C GLY A 63 -10.42 -2.21 -26.99
N ILE A 64 -10.94 -2.80 -25.92
CA ILE A 64 -11.09 -4.25 -25.78
C ILE A 64 -12.24 -4.69 -26.70
N THR A 65 -11.92 -5.46 -27.73
CA THR A 65 -12.89 -6.09 -28.65
C THR A 65 -12.99 -7.59 -28.40
N ASP A 66 -13.89 -8.27 -29.11
CA ASP A 66 -13.92 -9.73 -29.15
C ASP A 66 -12.54 -10.31 -29.52
N ASP A 67 -12.15 -11.37 -28.80
CA ASP A 67 -10.85 -12.07 -28.86
C ASP A 67 -9.61 -11.28 -28.38
N THR A 68 -9.81 -10.17 -27.69
CA THR A 68 -8.70 -9.49 -27.00
C THR A 68 -8.12 -10.36 -25.90
N SER A 69 -6.79 -10.44 -25.83
CA SER A 69 -6.10 -11.17 -24.77
C SER A 69 -5.78 -10.28 -23.58
N LEU A 70 -6.27 -10.68 -22.40
CA LEU A 70 -5.99 -10.03 -21.13
C LEU A 70 -5.01 -10.87 -20.32
N TYR A 71 -3.94 -10.24 -19.87
CA TYR A 71 -2.91 -10.85 -19.07
C TYR A 71 -3.13 -10.54 -17.59
N SER A 72 -3.34 -11.57 -16.79
CA SER A 72 -3.43 -11.48 -15.33
C SER A 72 -2.03 -11.59 -14.71
N LYS A 73 -1.68 -10.66 -13.83
CA LYS A 73 -0.48 -10.72 -13.00
C LYS A 73 -0.85 -10.58 -11.52
N ASP A 74 -0.26 -11.43 -10.68
CA ASP A 74 -0.38 -11.32 -9.22
C ASP A 74 0.60 -10.28 -8.69
N LEU A 75 0.09 -9.28 -7.98
CA LEU A 75 0.88 -8.26 -7.29
C LEU A 75 1.35 -8.69 -5.88
N GLY A 76 0.88 -9.83 -5.38
CA GLY A 76 1.10 -10.29 -4.02
C GLY A 76 0.20 -9.59 -2.99
N VAL A 77 0.48 -9.80 -1.71
CA VAL A 77 -0.28 -9.17 -0.61
C VAL A 77 -0.08 -7.66 -0.64
N GLN A 78 -1.18 -6.94 -0.82
CA GLN A 78 -1.20 -5.49 -0.87
C GLN A 78 -1.76 -4.89 0.42
N ILE A 79 -1.23 -3.72 0.76
CA ILE A 79 -1.63 -2.94 1.92
C ILE A 79 -1.95 -1.51 1.49
N SER A 80 -2.88 -0.86 2.19
CA SER A 80 -3.25 0.53 1.91
C SER A 80 -2.07 1.47 2.17
N TRP A 81 -1.84 2.43 1.27
CA TRP A 81 -0.84 3.48 1.50
C TRP A 81 -1.10 4.26 2.79
N ARG A 82 -2.37 4.53 3.11
CA ARG A 82 -2.73 5.22 4.36
C ARG A 82 -2.23 4.48 5.59
N LEU A 83 -2.30 3.15 5.58
CA LEU A 83 -1.83 2.31 6.67
C LEU A 83 -0.29 2.26 6.71
N VAL A 84 0.38 2.23 5.56
CA VAL A 84 1.86 2.33 5.47
C VAL A 84 2.34 3.61 6.15
N PHE A 85 1.78 4.75 5.75
CA PHE A 85 2.15 6.05 6.33
C PHE A 85 1.86 6.13 7.83
N PHE A 86 0.73 5.58 8.28
CA PHE A 86 0.41 5.50 9.70
C PHE A 86 1.44 4.67 10.47
N LEU A 87 1.83 3.49 9.98
CA LEU A 87 2.85 2.66 10.64
C LEU A 87 4.25 3.30 10.62
N GLU A 88 4.56 4.05 9.58
CA GLU A 88 5.82 4.77 9.45
C GLU A 88 5.99 5.81 10.56
N TYR A 89 4.97 6.63 10.81
CA TYR A 89 5.02 7.71 11.81
C TYR A 89 4.63 7.25 13.23
N LEU A 90 3.98 6.10 13.37
CA LEU A 90 3.72 5.48 14.67
C LEU A 90 5.03 5.09 15.38
N GLY A 91 6.10 4.81 14.64
CA GLY A 91 7.41 4.48 15.18
C GLY A 91 7.94 5.56 16.12
N PRO A 92 8.20 6.79 15.65
CA PRO A 92 8.60 7.90 16.49
C PRO A 92 7.69 8.14 17.70
N LEU A 93 6.37 8.01 17.53
CA LEU A 93 5.40 8.18 18.62
C LEU A 93 5.51 7.11 19.71
N LEU A 94 6.02 5.91 19.40
CA LEU A 94 6.25 4.85 20.37
C LEU A 94 7.68 4.89 20.93
N ILE A 95 8.67 5.08 20.06
CA ILE A 95 10.09 5.04 20.42
C ILE A 95 10.46 6.25 21.28
N LEU A 96 9.97 7.47 20.98
CA LEU A 96 10.31 8.66 21.75
C LEU A 96 9.86 8.58 23.22
N PRO A 97 8.60 8.21 23.55
CA PRO A 97 8.21 7.98 24.94
C PRO A 97 8.97 6.84 25.60
N LEU A 98 9.27 5.75 24.88
CA LEU A 98 10.03 4.63 25.42
C LEU A 98 11.45 5.07 25.84
N LEU A 99 12.14 5.83 24.99
CA LEU A 99 13.47 6.37 25.30
C LEU A 99 13.42 7.42 26.42
N TYR A 100 12.38 8.24 26.46
CA TYR A 100 12.22 9.31 27.45
C TYR A 100 11.85 8.80 28.85
N HIS A 101 11.01 7.77 28.95
CA HIS A 101 10.53 7.22 30.22
C HIS A 101 11.36 6.05 30.74
N PHE A 102 12.09 5.33 29.87
CA PHE A 102 12.88 4.17 30.27
C PHE A 102 14.38 4.31 29.95
N PRO A 103 15.05 5.38 30.43
CA PRO A 103 16.47 5.58 30.15
C PRO A 103 17.36 4.49 30.76
N GLY A 104 16.93 3.85 31.86
CA GLY A 104 17.68 2.77 32.50
C GLY A 104 17.85 1.51 31.63
N ILE A 105 16.91 1.25 30.71
CA ILE A 105 16.96 0.09 29.81
C ILE A 105 17.88 0.37 28.61
N PHE A 106 17.76 1.56 28.02
CA PHE A 106 18.45 1.88 26.75
C PHE A 106 19.79 2.58 26.94
N TYR A 107 19.90 3.49 27.90
CA TYR A 107 21.09 4.32 28.14
C TYR A 107 21.87 3.89 29.39
N ARG A 108 21.42 2.85 30.10
CA ARG A 108 22.06 2.27 31.29
C ARG A 108 22.43 3.33 32.35
N THR A 109 21.66 4.41 32.39
CA THR A 109 21.85 5.58 33.25
C THR A 109 20.70 5.65 34.27
N ASN A 110 21.00 6.15 35.46
CA ASN A 110 19.98 6.40 36.49
C ASN A 110 19.02 7.50 36.01
N ASP A 111 17.81 7.55 36.57
CA ASP A 111 16.78 8.53 36.21
C ASP A 111 17.27 9.96 36.53
N VAL A 112 17.91 10.59 35.54
CA VAL A 112 18.46 11.94 35.66
C VAL A 112 17.28 12.93 35.66
N PRO A 113 17.27 13.96 36.53
CA PRO A 113 16.23 14.98 36.49
C PRO A 113 16.16 15.61 35.09
N LYS A 114 14.97 15.53 34.49
CA LYS A 114 14.70 16.04 33.14
C LYS A 114 14.76 17.56 33.14
N ASN A 115 15.52 18.13 32.19
CA ASN A 115 15.59 19.57 32.00
C ASN A 115 14.29 20.08 31.37
N ASN A 116 13.87 21.32 31.67
CA ASN A 116 12.71 21.97 31.05
C ASN A 116 12.80 21.97 29.52
N VAL A 117 14.01 22.12 28.97
CA VAL A 117 14.26 22.03 27.53
C VAL A 117 13.94 20.63 26.99
N GLN A 118 14.30 19.57 27.71
CA GLN A 118 14.01 18.18 27.30
C GLN A 118 12.51 17.90 27.32
N VAL A 119 11.80 18.38 28.35
CA VAL A 119 10.33 18.29 28.43
C VAL A 119 9.68 19.01 27.26
N PHE A 120 10.12 20.24 26.97
CA PHE A 120 9.55 21.02 25.87
C PHE A 120 9.81 20.38 24.51
N THR A 121 11.04 19.93 24.25
CA THR A 121 11.38 19.20 23.02
C THR A 121 10.56 17.93 22.87
N PHE A 122 10.37 17.16 23.95
CA PHE A 122 9.51 15.97 23.93
C PHE A 122 8.07 16.32 23.55
N VAL A 123 7.48 17.33 24.19
CA VAL A 123 6.11 17.79 23.87
C VAL A 123 6.00 18.26 22.43
N MET A 124 6.97 19.04 21.93
CA MET A 124 6.96 19.51 20.54
C MET A 124 7.09 18.38 19.53
N LEU A 125 7.94 17.39 19.79
CA LEU A 125 8.09 16.22 18.92
C LEU A 125 6.82 15.37 18.92
N MET A 126 6.23 15.09 20.08
CA MET A 126 4.97 14.38 20.18
C MET A 126 3.87 15.11 19.41
N PHE A 127 3.75 16.42 19.60
CA PHE A 127 2.79 17.24 18.85
C PHE A 127 3.04 17.21 17.34
N HIS A 128 4.30 17.31 16.90
CA HIS A 128 4.67 17.26 15.48
C HIS A 128 4.23 15.94 14.84
N PHE A 129 4.60 14.80 15.43
CA PHE A 129 4.25 13.49 14.88
C PHE A 129 2.76 13.21 14.97
N THR A 130 2.08 13.59 16.06
CA THR A 130 0.60 13.48 16.16
C THR A 130 -0.09 14.30 15.08
N LYS A 131 0.34 15.55 14.82
CA LYS A 131 -0.22 16.36 13.73
C LYS A 131 -0.02 15.70 12.38
N ARG A 132 1.16 15.11 12.12
CA ARG A 132 1.46 14.39 10.87
C ARG A 132 0.58 13.14 10.69
N GLU A 133 0.29 12.41 11.76
CA GLU A 133 -0.64 11.28 11.73
C GLU A 133 -2.06 11.72 11.37
N LEU A 134 -2.55 12.78 12.03
CA LEU A 134 -3.89 13.33 11.75
C LEU A 134 -3.98 13.85 10.31
N GLU A 135 -2.95 14.53 9.82
CA GLU A 135 -2.88 14.98 8.43
C GLU A 135 -2.94 13.80 7.45
N SER A 136 -2.21 12.72 7.73
CA SER A 136 -2.20 11.52 6.89
C SER A 136 -3.52 10.75 6.90
N LEU A 137 -4.25 10.79 8.02
CA LEU A 137 -5.54 10.10 8.17
C LEU A 137 -6.71 10.88 7.55
N PHE A 138 -6.73 12.21 7.72
CA PHE A 138 -7.89 13.04 7.40
C PHE A 138 -7.72 13.94 6.19
N VAL A 139 -6.52 14.46 5.94
CA VAL A 139 -6.29 15.49 4.92
C VAL A 139 -5.62 14.90 3.67
N HIS A 140 -4.76 13.92 3.84
CA HIS A 140 -3.91 13.43 2.76
C HIS A 140 -4.68 12.52 1.79
N ARG A 141 -4.68 12.91 0.51
CA ARG A 141 -5.24 12.11 -0.59
C ARG A 141 -4.13 11.33 -1.28
N PHE A 142 -4.10 10.02 -1.06
CA PHE A 142 -3.14 9.14 -1.73
C PHE A 142 -3.53 8.94 -3.20
N SER A 143 -2.58 9.17 -4.12
CA SER A 143 -2.76 8.96 -5.56
C SER A 143 -2.76 7.48 -5.96
N ARG A 144 -2.09 6.64 -5.17
CA ARG A 144 -2.16 5.18 -5.25
C ARG A 144 -2.89 4.66 -4.02
N SER A 145 -3.82 3.74 -4.22
CA SER A 145 -4.59 3.16 -3.13
C SER A 145 -3.77 2.16 -2.31
N THR A 146 -2.84 1.44 -2.94
CA THR A 146 -2.15 0.29 -2.33
C THR A 146 -0.65 0.14 -2.69
N MET A 147 0.07 -0.62 -1.87
CA MET A 147 1.49 -0.95 -1.98
C MET A 147 1.75 -2.43 -1.62
N PRO A 148 2.76 -3.12 -2.20
CA PRO A 148 3.16 -4.45 -1.74
C PRO A 148 3.71 -4.45 -0.31
N ILE A 149 3.28 -5.40 0.53
CA ILE A 149 3.65 -5.47 1.96
C ILE A 149 5.16 -5.58 2.22
N ARG A 150 5.93 -6.15 1.29
CA ARG A 150 7.40 -6.26 1.45
C ARG A 150 8.05 -4.88 1.60
N ASN A 151 7.49 -3.88 0.94
CA ASN A 151 8.04 -2.54 0.95
C ASN A 151 7.67 -1.78 2.24
N LEU A 152 6.64 -2.22 2.97
CA LEU A 152 6.31 -1.67 4.30
C LEU A 152 7.50 -1.81 5.24
N PHE A 153 8.13 -2.99 5.29
CA PHE A 153 9.26 -3.23 6.18
C PHE A 153 10.47 -2.36 5.83
N ILE A 154 10.72 -2.12 4.54
CA ILE A 154 11.82 -1.26 4.08
C ILE A 154 11.54 0.20 4.46
N ASN A 155 10.32 0.68 4.23
CA ASN A 155 9.93 2.05 4.59
C ASN A 155 9.97 2.27 6.10
N CYS A 156 9.35 1.39 6.89
CA CYS A 156 9.39 1.48 8.35
C CYS A 156 10.83 1.43 8.86
N PHE A 157 11.68 0.53 8.36
CA PHE A 157 13.09 0.48 8.77
C PHE A 157 13.84 1.78 8.44
N HIS A 158 13.65 2.33 7.23
CA HIS A 158 14.28 3.58 6.85
C HIS A 158 13.89 4.73 7.80
N TYR A 159 12.60 4.93 8.04
CA TYR A 159 12.15 6.04 8.89
C TYR A 159 12.35 5.81 10.38
N TRP A 160 12.31 4.57 10.85
CA TRP A 160 12.50 4.25 12.26
C TRP A 160 13.97 4.19 12.66
N TYR A 161 14.89 3.97 11.72
CA TYR A 161 16.31 3.79 12.02
C TYR A 161 17.17 4.96 11.54
N VAL A 162 16.99 5.43 10.30
CA VAL A 162 17.84 6.48 9.72
C VAL A 162 17.57 7.84 10.39
N TRP A 163 16.33 8.13 10.76
CA TRP A 163 15.97 9.36 11.49
C TRP A 163 16.59 9.44 12.90
N TYR A 164 17.08 8.32 13.45
CA TYR A 164 17.80 8.30 14.72
C TYR A 164 19.33 8.33 14.56
N TRP A 165 19.85 8.34 13.33
CA TRP A 165 21.29 8.22 13.02
C TRP A 165 21.86 9.36 12.13
N THR A 166 21.16 10.50 12.03
CA THR A 166 21.66 11.76 11.45
C THR A 166 21.34 12.92 12.36
#